data_AF-A0A5M8ICD2-F1
#
_entry.id   AF-A0A5M8ICD2-F1
#
_cell.length_a   1.000
_cell.length_b   1.000
_cell.length_c   1.000
_cell.angle_alpha   90.00
_cell.angle_beta   90.00
_cell.angle_gamma   90.00
#
_symmetry.space_group_name_H-M   'P 1'
#
loop_
_entity.id
_entity.type
_entity.pdbx_description
1 polymer ?
#
loop_
_entity_poly.entity_id
_entity_poly.type
_entity_poly.pdbx_seq_one_letter_code
_entity_poly.pdbx_strand_id
1 'polypeptide(L)'
;MSMTRILKIRWIHDCGEGAVIWHLAFTPSGTLVGQKRFAEDRQALFFTIDPLSGSVYVAGWVAVDPVQGAVIGEGWFAGIETVHQQLVYIHSWQDASPEHRGIWAFDPVKGEVRWSRPEFVFSANTPGGLLVYRIVFFAGLPERRYALLDPLKGTLVEGGDIAAEEALLLQRGAETEEQRQGVLLPEMDPQSGGGREWMLLEGICVEGLHRTDRDGGWQSSLRIVESGTLLYEDAMESGSSKPLWNNFLVRGGDLYYIRNKRELVCVPLR
;
A
#
# COMPACT_ATOMS: atom_id res chain seq x y z
N MET A 1 -5.12 -42.10 -5.99
CA MET A 1 -5.48 -41.29 -4.80
C MET A 1 -4.61 -40.05 -4.84
N SER A 2 -5.17 -38.92 -5.28
CA SER A 2 -4.47 -37.63 -5.20
C SER A 2 -4.43 -37.23 -3.72
N MET A 3 -3.26 -36.92 -3.18
CA MET A 3 -3.16 -36.32 -1.85
C MET A 3 -3.90 -34.98 -1.89
N THR A 4 -4.83 -34.78 -0.96
CA THR A 4 -5.46 -33.47 -0.77
C THR A 4 -4.39 -32.48 -0.32
N ARG A 5 -4.10 -31.50 -1.18
CA ARG A 5 -3.15 -30.43 -0.90
C ARG A 5 -3.73 -29.54 0.20
N ILE A 6 -2.97 -29.30 1.27
CA ILE A 6 -3.34 -28.34 2.32
C ILE A 6 -2.28 -27.24 2.29
N LEU A 7 -2.71 -25.99 2.15
CA LEU A 7 -1.79 -24.85 2.16
C LEU A 7 -1.38 -24.52 3.59
N LYS A 8 -0.16 -24.00 3.75
CA LYS A 8 0.39 -23.62 5.04
C LYS A 8 0.87 -22.19 4.98
N ILE A 9 0.79 -21.51 6.11
CA ILE A 9 1.42 -20.21 6.30
C ILE A 9 2.94 -20.36 6.08
N ARG A 10 3.51 -19.52 5.22
CA ARG A 10 4.96 -19.45 5.02
C ARG A 10 5.61 -18.66 6.13
N TRP A 11 5.05 -17.50 6.45
CA TRP A 11 5.52 -16.64 7.52
C TRP A 11 4.42 -15.72 8.03
N ILE A 12 4.65 -15.20 9.24
CA ILE A 12 3.82 -14.19 9.90
C ILE A 12 4.76 -13.08 10.38
N HIS A 13 4.40 -11.84 10.11
CA HIS A 13 5.03 -10.67 10.72
C HIS A 13 4.04 -9.97 11.64
N ASP A 14 4.32 -9.97 12.93
CA ASP A 14 3.57 -9.18 13.92
C ASP A 14 4.16 -7.76 14.00
N CYS A 15 3.33 -6.75 13.71
CA CYS A 15 3.73 -5.34 13.76
C CYS A 15 3.88 -4.78 15.18
N GLY A 16 3.49 -5.55 16.20
CA GLY A 16 3.54 -5.18 17.60
C GLY A 16 2.17 -4.87 18.18
N GLU A 17 2.10 -4.88 19.52
CA GLU A 17 0.89 -4.50 20.25
C GLU A 17 0.52 -3.04 19.99
N GLY A 18 -0.77 -2.75 19.85
CA GLY A 18 -1.29 -1.41 19.52
C GLY A 18 -1.09 -0.97 18.06
N ALA A 19 -0.34 -1.72 17.26
CA ALA A 19 -0.13 -1.42 15.85
C ALA A 19 -1.36 -1.74 15.00
N VAL A 20 -1.62 -0.89 14.01
CA VAL A 20 -2.56 -1.15 12.92
C VAL A 20 -1.81 -1.02 11.59
N ILE A 21 -1.76 -2.10 10.81
CA ILE A 21 -1.29 -2.07 9.44
C ILE A 21 -2.27 -1.21 8.63
N TRP A 22 -1.73 -0.16 8.01
CA TRP A 22 -2.51 0.88 7.35
C TRP A 22 -2.42 0.79 5.82
N HIS A 23 -1.24 0.48 5.29
CA HIS A 23 -0.99 0.43 3.85
C HIS A 23 0.13 -0.58 3.57
N LEU A 24 -0.01 -1.37 2.52
CA LEU A 24 1.03 -2.24 1.98
C LEU A 24 1.32 -1.83 0.53
N ALA A 25 2.60 -1.86 0.15
CA ALA A 25 3.04 -1.66 -1.22
C ALA A 25 4.17 -2.64 -1.55
N PHE A 26 4.29 -2.99 -2.83
CA PHE A 26 5.37 -3.81 -3.32
C PHE A 26 6.20 -3.06 -4.33
N THR A 27 7.49 -2.92 -4.07
CA THR A 27 8.37 -2.37 -5.09
C THR A 27 8.44 -3.34 -6.29
N PRO A 28 8.55 -2.83 -7.53
CA PRO A 28 8.80 -3.66 -8.69
C PRO A 28 10.03 -4.57 -8.53
N SER A 29 11.04 -4.15 -7.76
CA SER A 29 12.21 -4.97 -7.41
C SER A 29 11.93 -6.15 -6.47
N GLY A 30 10.72 -6.26 -5.93
CA GLY A 30 10.28 -7.41 -5.16
C GLY A 30 10.28 -7.21 -3.64
N THR A 31 10.40 -5.99 -3.13
CA THR A 31 10.36 -5.71 -1.68
C THR A 31 8.95 -5.40 -1.22
N LEU A 32 8.50 -5.97 -0.10
CA LEU A 32 7.23 -5.61 0.55
C LEU A 32 7.51 -4.49 1.56
N VAL A 33 6.76 -3.40 1.43
CA VAL A 33 6.83 -2.26 2.34
C VAL A 33 5.46 -2.04 2.95
N GLY A 34 5.41 -1.90 4.27
CA GLY A 34 4.18 -1.62 4.98
C GLY A 34 4.28 -0.35 5.80
N GLN A 35 3.14 0.29 5.97
CA GLN A 35 2.92 1.35 6.94
C GLN A 35 2.09 0.78 8.09
N LYS A 36 2.51 1.05 9.33
CA LYS A 36 1.74 0.79 10.54
C LYS A 36 1.53 2.08 11.32
N ARG A 37 0.42 2.17 12.04
CA ARG A 37 0.06 3.31 12.88
C ARG A 37 -0.17 2.87 14.31
N PHE A 38 0.27 3.71 15.25
CA PHE A 38 0.02 3.57 16.68
C PHE A 38 -0.89 4.72 17.09
N ALA A 39 -2.13 4.39 17.47
CA ALA A 39 -3.14 5.41 17.66
C ALA A 39 -2.94 6.22 18.94
N GLU A 40 -2.51 5.55 20.02
CA GLU A 40 -2.24 6.17 21.31
C GLU A 40 -1.08 7.18 21.21
N ASP A 41 -0.04 6.84 20.46
CA ASP A 41 1.15 7.68 20.26
C ASP A 41 1.01 8.69 19.11
N ARG A 42 -0.10 8.64 18.36
CA ARG A 42 -0.28 9.36 17.08
C ARG A 42 0.94 9.21 16.16
N GLN A 43 1.48 8.00 15.99
CA GLN A 43 2.70 7.75 15.23
C GLN A 43 2.44 6.90 13.99
N ALA A 44 3.11 7.21 12.88
CA ALA A 44 3.26 6.32 11.73
C ALA A 44 4.70 5.79 11.66
N LEU A 45 4.82 4.48 11.52
CA LEU A 45 6.09 3.79 11.25
C LEU A 45 5.96 3.01 9.95
N PHE A 46 7.09 2.84 9.28
CA PHE A 46 7.19 2.03 8.07
C PHE A 46 8.04 0.80 8.37
N PHE A 47 7.74 -0.32 7.72
CA PHE A 47 8.48 -1.56 7.85
C PHE A 47 8.71 -2.19 6.48
N THR A 48 9.77 -2.99 6.38
CA THR A 48 10.18 -3.63 5.13
C THR A 48 10.44 -5.11 5.35
N ILE A 49 9.90 -5.94 4.47
CA ILE A 49 10.00 -7.40 4.51
C ILE A 49 10.42 -7.92 3.14
N ASP A 50 11.28 -8.94 3.14
CA ASP A 50 11.46 -9.83 2.00
C ASP A 50 10.22 -10.74 1.88
N PRO A 51 9.38 -10.58 0.84
CA PRO A 51 8.14 -11.34 0.72
C PRO A 51 8.36 -12.85 0.59
N LEU A 52 9.53 -13.30 0.12
CA LEU A 52 9.81 -14.71 -0.04
C LEU A 52 10.11 -15.37 1.30
N SER A 53 11.06 -14.82 2.05
CA SER A 53 11.52 -15.43 3.31
C SER A 53 10.74 -14.99 4.55
N GLY A 54 10.07 -13.83 4.50
CA GLY A 54 9.49 -13.16 5.66
C GLY A 54 10.54 -12.42 6.51
N SER A 55 11.79 -12.35 6.05
CA SER A 55 12.85 -11.63 6.75
C SER A 55 12.57 -10.13 6.76
N VAL A 56 12.70 -9.52 7.93
CA VAL A 56 12.48 -8.09 8.11
C VAL A 56 13.79 -7.35 7.87
N TYR A 57 13.83 -6.46 6.87
CA TYR A 57 14.98 -5.57 6.67
C TYR A 57 14.92 -4.39 7.64
N VAL A 58 13.73 -3.81 7.82
CA VAL A 58 13.48 -2.70 8.74
C VAL A 58 12.15 -2.96 9.47
N ALA A 59 12.17 -3.08 10.80
CA ALA A 59 10.98 -3.44 11.58
C ALA A 59 10.06 -2.24 11.90
N GLY A 60 10.60 -1.03 11.80
CA GLY A 60 9.93 0.21 12.15
C GLY A 60 10.89 1.37 12.00
N TRP A 61 10.57 2.32 11.13
CA TRP A 61 11.32 3.56 11.02
C TRP A 61 10.36 4.74 10.83
N VAL A 62 10.79 5.91 11.31
CA VAL A 62 10.08 7.17 11.14
C VAL A 62 10.62 7.85 9.90
N ALA A 63 9.75 8.36 9.05
CA ALA A 63 10.15 9.15 7.90
C ALA A 63 10.81 10.46 8.38
N VAL A 64 12.07 10.68 8.03
CA VAL A 64 12.84 11.89 8.39
C VAL A 64 13.34 12.57 7.13
N ASP A 65 13.16 13.89 7.04
CA ASP A 65 13.69 14.69 5.94
C ASP A 65 15.21 14.78 6.07
N PRO A 66 15.99 14.34 5.06
CA PRO A 66 17.45 14.28 5.16
C PRO A 66 18.13 15.66 5.14
N VAL A 67 17.42 16.70 4.68
CA VAL A 67 17.94 18.08 4.62
C VAL A 67 17.66 18.82 5.93
N GLN A 68 16.45 18.68 6.47
CA GLN A 68 16.03 19.38 7.68
C GLN A 68 16.30 18.60 8.97
N GLY A 69 16.49 17.28 8.88
CA GLY A 69 16.59 16.39 10.04
C GLY A 69 15.29 16.26 10.85
N ALA A 70 14.18 16.76 10.32
CA ALA A 70 12.87 16.76 10.97
C ALA A 70 12.04 15.55 10.52
N VAL A 71 11.19 15.05 11.42
CA VAL A 71 10.20 14.02 11.07
C VAL A 71 9.25 14.55 9.99
N ILE A 72 9.02 13.74 8.97
CA ILE A 72 8.11 14.03 7.87
C ILE A 72 6.68 13.82 8.39
N GLY A 73 5.88 14.88 8.28
CA GLY A 73 4.50 14.89 8.75
C GLY A 73 4.36 15.09 10.27
N GLU A 74 3.17 15.53 10.68
CA GLU A 74 2.83 15.65 12.10
C GLU A 74 2.24 14.33 12.61
N GLY A 75 2.99 13.59 13.44
CA GLY A 75 2.53 12.34 14.02
C GLY A 75 2.33 11.21 12.99
N TRP A 76 1.07 10.82 12.72
CA TRP A 76 0.74 9.76 11.75
C TRP A 76 0.44 10.29 10.35
N PHE A 77 0.55 11.60 10.12
CA PHE A 77 0.30 12.25 8.84
C PHE A 77 1.54 12.15 7.93
N ALA A 78 1.99 10.91 7.72
CA ALA A 78 2.90 10.50 6.65
C ALA A 78 2.33 9.22 5.98
N GLY A 79 2.56 9.02 4.69
CA GLY A 79 1.93 7.94 3.95
C GLY A 79 2.72 7.51 2.72
N ILE A 80 2.51 6.27 2.28
CA ILE A 80 3.05 5.78 1.00
C ILE A 80 2.19 6.36 -0.13
N GLU A 81 2.85 6.97 -1.10
CA GLU A 81 2.24 7.56 -2.29
C GLU A 81 2.25 6.58 -3.48
N THR A 82 3.44 6.07 -3.83
CA THR A 82 3.64 5.15 -4.96
C THR A 82 4.98 4.42 -4.80
N VAL A 83 5.31 3.58 -5.78
CA VAL A 83 6.59 2.86 -5.87
C VAL A 83 7.17 2.93 -7.29
N HIS A 84 8.49 2.89 -7.41
CA HIS A 84 9.17 2.80 -8.71
C HIS A 84 10.50 2.06 -8.56
N GLN A 85 10.72 1.01 -9.36
CA GLN A 85 11.88 0.12 -9.26
C GLN A 85 12.12 -0.38 -7.83
N GLN A 86 13.15 0.13 -7.14
CA GLN A 86 13.47 -0.23 -5.75
C GLN A 86 13.06 0.85 -4.74
N LEU A 87 12.45 1.94 -5.17
CA LEU A 87 12.11 3.08 -4.30
C LEU A 87 10.63 3.09 -3.93
N VAL A 88 10.37 3.56 -2.72
CA VAL A 88 9.03 3.91 -2.23
C VAL A 88 8.98 5.42 -2.07
N TYR A 89 7.88 6.04 -2.47
CA TYR A 89 7.69 7.48 -2.31
C TYR A 89 6.72 7.73 -1.17
N ILE A 90 7.14 8.59 -0.26
CA ILE A 90 6.36 8.99 0.91
C ILE A 90 5.91 10.43 0.72
N HIS A 91 4.74 10.77 1.23
CA HIS A 91 4.22 12.12 1.36
C HIS A 91 3.95 12.46 2.83
N SER A 92 3.79 13.76 3.10
CA SER A 92 3.10 14.30 4.26
C SER A 92 1.81 14.99 3.83
N TRP A 93 1.10 15.62 4.75
CA TRP A 93 -0.07 16.46 4.45
C TRP A 93 0.28 17.93 4.56
N GLN A 94 -0.48 18.77 3.86
CA GLN A 94 -0.51 20.20 4.09
C GLN A 94 -1.25 20.52 5.38
N ASP A 95 -0.81 21.56 6.09
CA ASP A 95 -1.45 21.98 7.34
C ASP A 95 -2.92 22.35 7.11
N ALA A 96 -3.80 21.77 7.92
CA ALA A 96 -5.25 21.96 7.84
C ALA A 96 -5.86 21.69 6.44
N SER A 97 -5.23 20.83 5.63
CA SER A 97 -5.70 20.48 4.29
C SER A 97 -5.60 18.96 4.06
N PRO A 98 -6.56 18.36 3.33
CA PRO A 98 -6.47 16.96 2.94
C PRO A 98 -5.44 16.72 1.82
N GLU A 99 -4.90 17.79 1.22
CA GLU A 99 -3.95 17.69 0.12
C GLU A 99 -2.57 17.23 0.62
N HIS A 100 -1.99 16.27 -0.09
CA HIS A 100 -0.65 15.79 0.21
C HIS A 100 0.40 16.86 -0.09
N ARG A 101 1.58 16.68 0.47
CA ARG A 101 2.73 17.55 0.28
C ARG A 101 4.01 16.74 0.33
N GLY A 102 4.94 17.13 -0.54
CA GLY A 102 6.29 16.64 -0.56
C GLY A 102 6.40 15.22 -1.09
N ILE A 103 7.57 14.91 -1.60
CA ILE A 103 7.90 13.59 -2.10
C ILE A 103 9.27 13.22 -1.54
N TRP A 104 9.32 12.16 -0.74
CA TRP A 104 10.56 11.60 -0.22
C TRP A 104 10.75 10.21 -0.79
N ALA A 105 11.80 10.04 -1.59
CA ALA A 105 12.13 8.75 -2.19
C ALA A 105 12.99 7.94 -1.23
N PHE A 106 12.44 6.84 -0.76
CA PHE A 106 12.99 5.98 0.26
C PHE A 106 13.51 4.68 -0.33
N ASP A 107 14.69 4.26 0.14
CA ASP A 107 15.24 2.93 -0.10
C ASP A 107 14.80 1.98 1.02
N PRO A 108 13.88 1.04 0.73
CA PRO A 108 13.29 0.19 1.75
C PRO A 108 14.24 -0.88 2.27
N VAL A 109 15.27 -1.25 1.52
CA VAL A 109 16.26 -2.23 1.97
C VAL A 109 17.27 -1.56 2.90
N LYS A 110 17.67 -0.33 2.60
CA LYS A 110 18.64 0.41 3.42
C LYS A 110 18.04 1.17 4.60
N GLY A 111 16.75 1.51 4.55
CA GLY A 111 16.12 2.30 5.60
C GLY A 111 16.46 3.80 5.52
N GLU A 112 16.77 4.34 4.35
CA GLU A 112 17.17 5.74 4.19
C GLU A 112 16.45 6.46 3.04
N VAL A 113 16.27 7.78 3.18
CA VAL A 113 15.79 8.65 2.10
C VAL A 113 16.94 8.93 1.14
N ARG A 114 16.76 8.63 -0.15
CA ARG A 114 17.76 8.87 -1.20
C ARG A 114 17.71 10.29 -1.76
N TRP A 115 16.51 10.84 -1.90
CA TRP A 115 16.29 12.22 -2.33
C TRP A 115 14.92 12.71 -1.86
N SER A 116 14.76 14.02 -1.77
CA SER A 116 13.49 14.65 -1.41
C SER A 116 13.16 15.86 -2.28
N ARG A 117 11.86 16.11 -2.43
CA ARG A 117 11.24 17.22 -3.13
C ARG A 117 10.02 17.72 -2.33
N PRO A 118 10.24 18.40 -1.19
CA PRO A 118 9.18 18.86 -0.29
C PRO A 118 8.26 19.95 -0.90
N GLU A 119 8.67 20.54 -2.01
CA GLU A 119 7.95 21.58 -2.75
C GLU A 119 6.90 21.04 -3.73
N PHE A 120 6.96 19.74 -4.06
CA PHE A 120 6.10 19.11 -5.04
C PHE A 120 5.04 18.23 -4.37
N VAL A 121 3.87 18.13 -5.01
CA VAL A 121 2.80 17.20 -4.70
C VAL A 121 2.75 16.16 -5.80
N PHE A 122 2.69 14.88 -5.42
CA PHE A 122 2.55 13.80 -6.38
C PHE A 122 1.18 13.84 -7.06
N SER A 123 1.14 13.45 -8.33
CA SER A 123 -0.10 13.34 -9.09
C SER A 123 -0.28 11.98 -9.74
N ALA A 124 0.75 11.47 -10.43
CA ALA A 124 0.69 10.16 -11.08
C ALA A 124 2.10 9.63 -11.34
N ASN A 125 2.23 8.31 -11.42
CA ASN A 125 3.45 7.65 -11.84
C ASN A 125 3.27 7.22 -13.30
N THR A 126 4.02 7.87 -14.18
CA THR A 126 3.85 7.79 -15.64
C THR A 126 5.08 7.13 -16.27
N PRO A 127 4.99 6.65 -17.52
CA PRO A 127 6.15 6.13 -18.24
C PRO A 127 7.30 7.15 -18.37
N GLY A 128 6.99 8.44 -18.38
CA GLY A 128 7.98 9.54 -18.50
C GLY A 128 8.57 10.00 -17.17
N GLY A 129 8.08 9.50 -16.03
CA GLY A 129 8.51 9.91 -14.69
C GLY A 129 7.35 10.15 -13.72
N LEU A 130 7.65 10.69 -12.56
CA LEU A 130 6.62 11.09 -11.60
C LEU A 130 6.02 12.42 -12.04
N LEU A 131 4.74 12.41 -12.42
CA LEU A 131 3.99 13.63 -12.64
C LEU A 131 3.71 14.25 -11.28
N VAL A 132 4.14 15.49 -11.14
CA VAL A 132 4.01 16.27 -9.91
C VAL A 132 3.45 17.65 -10.22
N TYR A 133 2.98 18.34 -9.20
CA TYR A 133 2.68 19.76 -9.31
C TYR A 133 3.12 20.54 -8.08
N ARG A 134 3.25 21.86 -8.24
CA ARG A 134 3.32 22.81 -7.14
C ARG A 134 2.24 23.86 -7.31
N ILE A 135 1.73 24.38 -6.22
CA ILE A 135 0.81 25.51 -6.25
C ILE A 135 1.63 26.78 -6.41
N VAL A 136 1.28 27.58 -7.41
CA VAL A 136 1.78 28.94 -7.60
C VAL A 136 0.61 29.92 -7.54
N PHE A 137 0.89 31.19 -7.23
CA PHE A 137 -0.14 32.22 -7.24
C PHE A 137 0.10 33.15 -8.43
N PHE A 138 -0.91 33.28 -9.29
CA PHE A 138 -0.92 34.25 -10.38
C PHE A 138 -2.14 35.15 -10.23
N ALA A 139 -1.92 36.47 -10.20
CA ALA A 139 -2.95 37.48 -9.96
C ALA A 139 -3.83 37.21 -8.70
N GLY A 140 -3.27 36.55 -7.67
CA GLY A 140 -3.98 36.19 -6.44
C GLY A 140 -4.80 34.89 -6.52
N LEU A 141 -4.79 34.19 -7.65
CA LEU A 141 -5.45 32.89 -7.82
C LEU A 141 -4.42 31.75 -7.74
N PRO A 142 -4.72 30.67 -6.99
CA PRO A 142 -3.87 29.50 -6.95
C PRO A 142 -3.98 28.72 -8.27
N GLU A 143 -2.84 28.41 -8.87
CA GLU A 143 -2.70 27.59 -10.07
C GLU A 143 -1.75 26.43 -9.80
N ARG A 144 -2.02 25.28 -10.43
CA ARG A 144 -1.13 24.12 -10.38
C ARG A 144 -0.16 24.20 -11.56
N ARG A 145 1.15 24.23 -11.28
CA ARG A 145 2.19 24.04 -12.29
C ARG A 145 2.70 22.62 -12.23
N TYR A 146 2.50 21.90 -13.32
CA TYR A 146 2.87 20.50 -13.44
C TYR A 146 4.30 20.36 -13.99
N ALA A 147 4.96 19.27 -13.64
CA ALA A 147 6.24 18.87 -14.20
C ALA A 147 6.44 17.36 -14.03
N LEU A 148 7.47 16.82 -14.68
CA LEU A 148 7.93 15.44 -14.44
C LEU A 148 9.21 15.45 -13.62
N LEU A 149 9.28 14.57 -12.62
CA LEU A 149 10.52 14.22 -11.93
C LEU A 149 11.05 12.88 -12.44
N ASP A 150 12.37 12.80 -12.62
CA ASP A 150 13.10 11.54 -12.73
C ASP A 150 12.88 10.76 -11.42
N PRO A 151 12.25 9.57 -11.46
CA PRO A 151 11.93 8.82 -10.25
C PRO A 151 13.16 8.38 -9.45
N LEU A 152 14.32 8.20 -10.09
CA LEU A 152 15.53 7.73 -9.42
C LEU A 152 16.34 8.87 -8.80
N LYS A 153 16.29 10.06 -9.41
CA LYS A 153 17.12 11.21 -9.00
C LYS A 153 16.35 12.34 -8.34
N GLY A 154 15.03 12.39 -8.52
CA GLY A 154 14.17 13.50 -8.11
C GLY A 154 14.42 14.79 -8.89
N THR A 155 15.23 14.78 -9.95
CA THR A 155 15.48 15.97 -10.78
C THR A 155 14.34 16.17 -11.76
N LEU A 156 14.06 17.42 -12.13
CA LEU A 156 13.11 17.70 -13.21
C LEU A 156 13.60 17.05 -14.51
N VAL A 157 12.69 16.40 -15.22
CA VAL A 157 12.93 15.93 -16.59
C VAL A 157 12.96 17.14 -17.52
N GLU A 158 13.84 17.13 -18.53
CA GLU A 158 13.91 18.20 -19.53
C GLU A 158 12.57 18.35 -20.28
N GLY A 159 12.14 19.58 -20.54
CA GLY A 159 10.85 19.88 -21.16
C GLY A 159 10.06 20.99 -20.49
N GLY A 160 10.42 21.38 -19.26
CA GLY A 160 9.83 22.52 -18.56
C GLY A 160 8.50 22.21 -17.86
N ASP A 161 7.74 23.28 -17.55
CA ASP A 161 6.41 23.15 -16.94
C ASP A 161 5.43 22.49 -17.95
N ILE A 162 4.58 21.59 -17.48
CA ILE A 162 3.58 20.86 -18.27
C ILE A 162 2.23 21.57 -18.17
N ALA A 163 1.55 21.73 -19.30
CA ALA A 163 0.21 22.31 -19.34
C ALA A 163 -0.83 21.42 -18.64
N ALA A 164 -1.85 22.00 -18.03
CA ALA A 164 -2.85 21.25 -17.27
C ALA A 164 -3.60 20.19 -18.11
N GLU A 165 -3.87 20.48 -19.38
CA GLU A 165 -4.52 19.54 -20.30
C GLU A 165 -3.64 18.31 -20.57
N GLU A 166 -2.35 18.53 -20.80
CA GLU A 166 -1.37 17.46 -21.00
C GLU A 166 -1.18 16.64 -19.72
N ALA A 167 -1.11 17.30 -18.55
CA ALA A 167 -1.04 16.62 -17.26
C ALA A 167 -2.24 15.69 -17.03
N LEU A 168 -3.46 16.12 -17.40
CA LEU A 168 -4.65 15.28 -17.33
C LEU A 168 -4.56 14.05 -18.25
N LEU A 169 -4.01 14.20 -19.46
CA LEU A 169 -3.78 13.09 -20.37
C LEU A 169 -2.77 12.09 -19.80
N LEU A 170 -1.67 12.59 -19.22
CA LEU A 170 -0.67 11.77 -18.55
C LEU A 170 -1.25 11.01 -17.34
N GLN A 171 -2.08 11.65 -16.53
CA GLN A 171 -2.77 10.99 -15.41
C GLN A 171 -3.70 9.87 -15.88
N ARG A 172 -4.50 10.12 -16.92
CA ARG A 172 -5.44 9.13 -17.47
C ARG A 172 -4.74 7.96 -18.16
N GLY A 173 -3.56 8.21 -18.73
CA GLY A 173 -2.74 7.19 -19.38
C GLY A 173 -1.83 6.43 -18.41
N ALA A 174 -1.75 6.82 -17.15
CA ALA A 174 -0.95 6.12 -16.15
C ALA A 174 -1.59 4.77 -15.78
N GLU A 175 -0.77 3.74 -15.69
CA GLU A 175 -1.17 2.44 -15.12
C GLU A 175 -1.60 2.61 -13.66
N THR A 176 -2.49 1.75 -13.17
CA THR A 176 -2.89 1.78 -11.76
C THR A 176 -1.74 1.26 -10.87
N GLU A 177 -1.80 1.56 -9.57
CA GLU A 177 -0.81 1.05 -8.61
C GLU A 177 -0.80 -0.48 -8.59
N GLU A 178 -1.97 -1.11 -8.63
CA GLU A 178 -2.12 -2.57 -8.62
C GLU A 178 -1.41 -3.21 -9.82
N GLN A 179 -1.61 -2.64 -11.01
CA GLN A 179 -0.97 -3.11 -12.24
C GLN A 179 0.54 -2.99 -12.15
N ARG A 180 1.06 -1.82 -11.75
CA ARG A 180 2.51 -1.60 -11.66
C ARG A 180 3.18 -2.43 -10.57
N GLN A 181 2.48 -2.69 -9.48
CA GLN A 181 2.97 -3.52 -8.38
C GLN A 181 2.81 -5.02 -8.66
N GLY A 182 2.04 -5.39 -9.69
CA GLY A 182 1.70 -6.77 -10.01
C GLY A 182 0.82 -7.42 -8.94
N VAL A 183 -0.02 -6.62 -8.29
CA VAL A 183 -0.92 -7.03 -7.21
C VAL A 183 -2.31 -7.28 -7.79
N LEU A 184 -2.93 -8.36 -7.34
CA LEU A 184 -4.32 -8.68 -7.59
C LEU A 184 -5.11 -8.42 -6.31
N LEU A 185 -6.13 -7.58 -6.42
CA LEU A 185 -7.06 -7.26 -5.34
C LEU A 185 -8.35 -8.04 -5.50
N PRO A 186 -9.05 -8.36 -4.40
CA PRO A 186 -10.33 -9.04 -4.49
C PRO A 186 -11.42 -8.12 -5.04
N GLU A 187 -12.41 -8.73 -5.65
CA GLU A 187 -13.64 -8.07 -6.06
C GLU A 187 -14.73 -8.31 -5.02
N MET A 188 -15.56 -7.30 -4.78
CA MET A 188 -16.78 -7.46 -3.99
C MET A 188 -17.78 -8.33 -4.75
N ASP A 189 -18.34 -9.36 -4.10
CA ASP A 189 -19.45 -10.12 -4.69
C ASP A 189 -20.74 -9.28 -4.64
N PRO A 190 -21.29 -8.84 -5.79
CA PRO A 190 -22.48 -7.99 -5.80
C PRO A 190 -23.71 -8.71 -5.25
N GLN A 191 -23.74 -10.04 -5.29
CA GLN A 191 -24.87 -10.85 -4.84
C GLN A 191 -24.83 -11.12 -3.34
N SER A 192 -23.70 -10.90 -2.67
CA SER A 192 -23.54 -11.17 -1.25
C SER A 192 -24.03 -10.03 -0.35
N GLY A 193 -24.52 -8.93 -0.92
CA GLY A 193 -24.87 -7.72 -0.17
C GLY A 193 -23.68 -7.13 0.62
N GLY A 194 -22.45 -7.31 0.14
CA GLY A 194 -21.23 -6.84 0.80
C GLY A 194 -20.59 -7.83 1.80
N GLY A 195 -21.19 -9.00 2.01
CA GLY A 195 -20.67 -10.03 2.91
C GLY A 195 -19.53 -10.92 2.36
N ARG A 196 -19.07 -10.70 1.12
CA ARG A 196 -18.04 -11.53 0.47
C ARG A 196 -17.18 -10.72 -0.49
N GLU A 197 -15.87 -10.92 -0.38
CA GLU A 197 -14.83 -10.49 -1.30
C GLU A 197 -14.17 -11.74 -1.88
N TRP A 198 -13.80 -11.74 -3.16
CA TRP A 198 -13.20 -12.93 -3.77
C TRP A 198 -12.31 -12.63 -4.97
N MET A 199 -11.46 -13.60 -5.32
CA MET A 199 -10.70 -13.62 -6.58
C MET A 199 -10.50 -15.06 -7.05
N LEU A 200 -10.37 -15.26 -8.36
CA LEU A 200 -10.11 -16.56 -8.98
C LEU A 200 -8.77 -16.56 -9.70
N LEU A 201 -7.92 -17.52 -9.36
CA LEU A 201 -6.55 -17.64 -9.81
C LEU A 201 -6.28 -19.06 -10.29
N GLU A 202 -6.35 -19.31 -11.60
CA GLU A 202 -6.07 -20.61 -12.20
C GLU A 202 -6.80 -21.79 -11.52
N GLY A 203 -8.06 -21.59 -11.11
CA GLY A 203 -8.88 -22.61 -10.43
C GLY A 203 -8.85 -22.57 -8.90
N ILE A 204 -7.99 -21.74 -8.31
CA ILE A 204 -7.96 -21.42 -6.87
C ILE A 204 -8.84 -20.19 -6.63
N CYS A 205 -9.88 -20.34 -5.81
CA CYS A 205 -10.72 -19.25 -5.32
C CYS A 205 -10.23 -18.81 -3.94
N VAL A 206 -9.90 -17.53 -3.78
CA VAL A 206 -9.61 -16.94 -2.47
C VAL A 206 -10.80 -16.06 -2.08
N GLU A 207 -11.32 -16.23 -0.87
CA GLU A 207 -12.53 -15.57 -0.40
C GLU A 207 -12.32 -14.92 0.98
N GLY A 208 -12.71 -13.66 1.10
CA GLY A 208 -12.97 -12.99 2.37
C GLY A 208 -14.47 -13.05 2.67
N LEU A 209 -14.85 -13.65 3.80
CA LEU A 209 -16.25 -13.74 4.22
C LEU A 209 -16.47 -12.85 5.43
N HIS A 210 -17.47 -11.97 5.36
CA HIS A 210 -17.81 -11.01 6.40
C HIS A 210 -19.23 -11.24 6.90
N ARG A 211 -19.38 -11.48 8.20
CA ARG A 211 -20.66 -11.78 8.83
C ARG A 211 -20.80 -11.01 10.13
N THR A 212 -22.02 -10.64 10.47
CA THR A 212 -22.32 -10.14 11.80
C THR A 212 -22.44 -11.31 12.79
N ASP A 213 -21.82 -11.17 13.94
CA ASP A 213 -22.00 -12.08 15.08
C ASP A 213 -23.34 -11.81 15.79
N ARG A 214 -23.62 -12.56 16.85
CA ARG A 214 -24.88 -12.46 17.61
C ARG A 214 -25.00 -11.16 18.40
N ASP A 215 -23.87 -10.53 18.72
CA ASP A 215 -23.78 -9.32 19.53
C ASP A 215 -23.72 -8.06 18.65
N GLY A 216 -23.83 -8.22 17.32
CA GLY A 216 -23.80 -7.14 16.34
C GLY A 216 -22.39 -6.71 15.91
N GLY A 217 -21.35 -7.39 16.39
CA GLY A 217 -19.98 -7.24 15.91
C GLY A 217 -19.78 -7.93 14.57
N TRP A 218 -18.69 -7.59 13.88
CA TRP A 218 -18.30 -8.21 12.61
C TRP A 218 -17.20 -9.25 12.81
N GLN A 219 -17.38 -10.40 12.17
CA GLN A 219 -16.41 -11.46 12.00
C GLN A 219 -16.01 -11.55 10.53
N SER A 220 -14.71 -11.53 10.27
CA SER A 220 -14.14 -11.69 8.93
C SER A 220 -13.23 -12.92 8.90
N SER A 221 -13.41 -13.81 7.93
CA SER A 221 -12.56 -14.98 7.73
C SER A 221 -12.07 -15.08 6.29
N LEU A 222 -10.94 -15.74 6.11
CA LEU A 222 -10.31 -16.00 4.83
C LEU A 222 -10.45 -17.48 4.49
N ARG A 223 -10.77 -17.80 3.24
CA ARG A 223 -10.82 -19.18 2.72
C ARG A 223 -10.08 -19.28 1.40
N ILE A 224 -9.43 -20.42 1.18
CA ILE A 224 -8.84 -20.78 -0.11
C ILE A 224 -9.44 -22.12 -0.53
N VAL A 225 -10.10 -22.13 -1.68
CA VAL A 225 -10.85 -23.28 -2.19
C VAL A 225 -10.39 -23.60 -3.61
N GLU A 226 -10.15 -24.88 -3.90
CA GLU A 226 -9.79 -25.36 -5.24
C GLU A 226 -10.70 -26.53 -5.61
N SER A 227 -11.43 -26.41 -6.72
CA SER A 227 -12.37 -27.46 -7.19
C SER A 227 -13.34 -27.96 -6.09
N GLY A 228 -13.85 -27.05 -5.24
CA GLY A 228 -14.75 -27.35 -4.13
C GLY A 228 -14.08 -27.92 -2.87
N THR A 229 -12.75 -28.10 -2.89
CA THR A 229 -11.97 -28.56 -1.74
C THR A 229 -11.42 -27.36 -0.98
N LEU A 230 -11.70 -27.27 0.32
CA LEU A 230 -11.09 -26.28 1.20
C LEU A 230 -9.61 -26.62 1.43
N LEU A 231 -8.71 -25.75 0.97
CA LEU A 231 -7.26 -25.93 1.12
C LEU A 231 -6.69 -25.17 2.33
N TYR A 232 -7.37 -24.10 2.76
CA TYR A 232 -6.97 -23.23 3.85
C TYR A 232 -8.15 -22.40 4.38
N GLU A 233 -8.18 -22.16 5.69
CA GLU A 233 -9.10 -21.23 6.34
C GLU A 233 -8.39 -20.56 7.53
N ASP A 234 -8.62 -19.26 7.72
CA ASP A 234 -8.19 -18.54 8.92
C ASP A 234 -9.19 -17.45 9.30
N ALA A 235 -9.20 -17.05 10.58
CA ALA A 235 -9.93 -15.88 11.04
C ALA A 235 -9.07 -14.63 10.82
N MET A 236 -9.60 -13.63 10.11
CA MET A 236 -8.91 -12.34 9.93
C MET A 236 -9.18 -11.42 11.12
N GLU A 237 -10.44 -11.31 11.57
CA GLU A 237 -10.79 -10.58 12.78
C GLU A 237 -12.17 -11.00 13.31
N SER A 238 -12.41 -10.81 14.61
CA SER A 238 -13.70 -11.07 15.29
C SER A 238 -14.07 -9.91 16.21
N GLY A 239 -15.38 -9.64 16.36
CA GLY A 239 -15.89 -8.61 17.27
C GLY A 239 -15.57 -7.18 16.86
N SER A 240 -15.31 -6.96 15.57
CA SER A 240 -14.97 -5.64 15.03
C SER A 240 -16.23 -4.78 14.81
N SER A 241 -16.11 -3.45 14.88
CA SER A 241 -17.26 -2.56 14.65
C SER A 241 -17.68 -2.45 13.17
N LYS A 242 -16.84 -2.91 12.24
CA LYS A 242 -17.05 -2.87 10.79
C LYS A 242 -16.32 -4.04 10.12
N PRO A 243 -16.77 -4.52 8.95
CA PRO A 243 -16.07 -5.57 8.23
C PRO A 243 -14.69 -5.13 7.76
N LEU A 244 -13.77 -6.09 7.66
CA LEU A 244 -12.41 -5.90 7.16
C LEU A 244 -12.34 -6.14 5.64
N TRP A 245 -12.87 -5.20 4.86
CA TRP A 245 -12.73 -5.24 3.40
C TRP A 245 -11.30 -4.94 2.95
N ASN A 246 -10.92 -5.42 1.76
CA ASN A 246 -9.61 -5.23 1.14
C ASN A 246 -8.43 -5.62 2.06
N ASN A 247 -8.63 -6.63 2.92
CA ASN A 247 -7.60 -7.08 3.87
C ASN A 247 -6.77 -8.26 3.35
N PHE A 248 -6.94 -8.64 2.08
CA PHE A 248 -6.05 -9.59 1.42
C PHE A 248 -5.79 -9.20 -0.02
N LEU A 249 -4.67 -9.66 -0.55
CA LEU A 249 -4.22 -9.45 -1.92
C LEU A 249 -3.31 -10.60 -2.36
N VAL A 250 -3.13 -10.76 -3.67
CA VAL A 250 -2.21 -11.76 -4.22
C VAL A 250 -1.13 -11.08 -5.05
N ARG A 251 0.11 -11.54 -4.90
CA ARG A 251 1.23 -11.13 -5.75
C ARG A 251 2.19 -12.30 -5.94
N GLY A 252 2.62 -12.52 -7.18
CA GLY A 252 3.65 -13.52 -7.49
C GLY A 252 3.29 -14.97 -7.08
N GLY A 253 2.00 -15.30 -6.97
CA GLY A 253 1.53 -16.61 -6.51
C GLY A 253 1.44 -16.77 -5.00
N ASP A 254 1.69 -15.71 -4.23
CA ASP A 254 1.54 -15.68 -2.78
C ASP A 254 0.33 -14.83 -2.38
N LEU A 255 -0.44 -15.32 -1.41
CA LEU A 255 -1.51 -14.59 -0.75
C LEU A 255 -0.97 -13.88 0.48
N TYR A 256 -1.28 -12.58 0.58
CA TYR A 256 -0.98 -11.76 1.74
C TYR A 256 -2.29 -11.30 2.35
N TYR A 257 -2.46 -11.46 3.67
CA TYR A 257 -3.62 -10.92 4.36
C TYR A 257 -3.27 -10.39 5.74
N ILE A 258 -4.12 -9.49 6.23
CA ILE A 258 -3.96 -8.86 7.54
C ILE A 258 -4.87 -9.59 8.54
N ARG A 259 -4.26 -10.04 9.64
CA ARG A 259 -4.95 -10.66 10.76
C ARG A 259 -4.87 -9.77 11.99
N ASN A 260 -5.99 -9.63 12.71
CA ASN A 260 -6.15 -8.79 13.89
C ASN A 260 -5.64 -7.35 13.68
N LYS A 261 -5.77 -6.83 12.45
CA LYS A 261 -5.24 -5.53 11.99
C LYS A 261 -3.72 -5.32 12.12
N ARG A 262 -2.96 -6.24 12.73
CA ARG A 262 -1.55 -6.03 13.12
C ARG A 262 -0.59 -7.07 12.55
N GLU A 263 -1.09 -8.25 12.21
CA GLU A 263 -0.28 -9.36 11.71
C GLU A 263 -0.40 -9.43 10.20
N LEU A 264 0.72 -9.36 9.50
CA LEU A 264 0.78 -9.66 8.07
C LEU A 264 1.13 -11.13 7.90
N VAL A 265 0.26 -11.87 7.21
CA VAL A 265 0.42 -13.30 6.99
C VAL A 265 0.61 -13.59 5.51
N CYS A 266 1.55 -14.49 5.19
CA CYS A 266 1.79 -14.96 3.83
C CYS A 266 1.47 -16.45 3.70
N VAL A 267 0.67 -16.80 2.70
CA VAL A 267 0.30 -18.18 2.34
C VAL A 267 0.65 -18.41 0.87
N PRO A 268 1.53 -19.35 0.53
CA PRO A 268 1.82 -19.69 -0.86
C PRO A 268 0.60 -20.36 -1.50
N LEU A 269 0.20 -19.92 -2.69
CA LEU A 269 -0.85 -20.59 -3.45
C LEU A 269 -0.30 -21.71 -4.34
N ARG A 270 1.04 -21.80 -4.48
CA ARG A 270 1.78 -22.84 -5.22
C ARG A 270 2.82 -23.52 -4.34
#